data_AF-A0A5C5S810-F1
#
_entry.id   AF-A0A5C5S810-F1
#
_cell.length_a   1.000
_cell.length_b   1.000
_cell.length_c   1.000
_cell.angle_alpha   90.00
_cell.angle_beta   90.00
_cell.angle_gamma   90.00
#
_symmetry.space_group_name_H-M   'P 1'
#
loop_
_entity.id
_entity.type
_entity.pdbx_description
1 polymer ?
#
loop_
_entity_poly.entity_id
_entity_poly.type
_entity_poly.pdbx_seq_one_letter_code
_entity_poly.pdbx_strand_id
1 'polypeptide(L)'
;MTAIRLIRHGSPLTRSWVPPTVIVDGRMYPVNDDDALIPVLPGMRTISVSENMPAPSKWTSMAVSVAPGQVVTVYFSPPAVPYASGTLGFTAQTHSSWTWMYVTLGVLGLVLIVPVIVILAIMYMSLVATG
;
A
#
# COMPACT_ATOMS: atom_id res chain seq x y z
N MET A 1 -20.81 -12.04 18.17
CA MET A 1 -19.56 -11.29 18.41
C MET A 1 -19.62 -10.00 17.61
N THR A 2 -19.31 -8.86 18.21
CA THR A 2 -19.29 -7.55 17.51
C THR A 2 -17.83 -7.16 17.30
N ALA A 3 -17.42 -6.96 16.05
CA ALA A 3 -16.01 -6.71 15.74
C ALA A 3 -15.85 -5.86 14.48
N ILE A 4 -14.67 -5.26 14.35
CA ILE A 4 -14.24 -4.66 13.09
C ILE A 4 -13.12 -5.53 12.55
N ARG A 5 -13.32 -6.06 11.36
CA ARG A 5 -12.30 -6.80 10.62
C ARG A 5 -11.52 -5.81 9.76
N LEU A 6 -10.25 -5.62 10.06
CA LEU A 6 -9.35 -4.79 9.28
C LEU A 6 -8.59 -5.66 8.30
N ILE A 7 -8.75 -5.40 7.01
CA ILE A 7 -8.02 -6.08 5.94
C ILE A 7 -7.01 -5.11 5.33
N ARG A 8 -5.72 -5.42 5.44
CA ARG A 8 -4.63 -4.63 4.88
C ARG A 8 -4.33 -5.08 3.44
N HIS A 9 -4.55 -4.21 2.48
CA HIS A 9 -4.20 -4.44 1.07
C HIS A 9 -2.84 -3.82 0.77
N GLY A 10 -1.74 -4.43 1.22
CA GLY A 10 -0.36 -3.98 0.91
C GLY A 10 0.23 -4.60 -0.36
N SER A 11 1.43 -4.20 -0.77
CA SER A 11 2.23 -4.93 -1.79
C SER A 11 2.88 -6.17 -1.15
N PRO A 12 2.84 -7.37 -1.77
CA PRO A 12 3.48 -8.58 -1.22
C PRO A 12 4.96 -8.38 -0.84
N LEU A 13 5.64 -7.47 -1.51
CA LEU A 13 7.06 -7.19 -1.34
C LEU A 13 7.37 -6.30 -0.12
N THR A 14 6.41 -5.52 0.39
CA THR A 14 6.59 -4.61 1.54
C THR A 14 5.70 -4.96 2.73
N ARG A 15 4.81 -5.95 2.58
CA ARG A 15 3.78 -6.38 3.55
C ARG A 15 4.33 -6.75 4.93
N SER A 16 5.44 -7.48 5.00
CA SER A 16 5.94 -8.08 6.25
C SER A 16 6.92 -7.19 7.04
N TRP A 17 7.35 -6.06 6.49
CA TRP A 17 8.46 -5.28 7.06
C TRP A 17 8.01 -4.09 7.92
N VAL A 18 6.78 -3.62 7.72
CA VAL A 18 6.23 -2.46 8.42
C VAL A 18 4.83 -2.81 8.94
N PRO A 19 4.67 -3.20 10.21
CA PRO A 19 3.36 -3.46 10.78
C PRO A 19 2.57 -2.15 10.95
N PRO A 20 1.26 -2.13 10.67
CA PRO A 20 0.41 -0.98 10.94
C PRO A 20 0.08 -0.85 12.43
N THR A 21 -0.11 0.39 12.87
CA THR A 21 -0.71 0.70 14.17
C THR A 21 -2.16 1.11 13.95
N VAL A 22 -3.08 0.44 14.65
CA VAL A 22 -4.51 0.74 14.60
C VAL A 22 -4.93 1.35 15.93
N ILE A 23 -5.75 2.39 15.88
CA ILE A 23 -6.39 3.00 17.03
C ILE A 23 -7.90 2.92 16.81
N VAL A 24 -8.64 2.39 17.78
CA VAL A 24 -10.10 2.43 17.78
C VAL A 24 -10.55 3.18 19.02
N ASP A 25 -11.28 4.27 18.83
CA ASP A 25 -11.76 5.17 19.92
C ASP A 25 -10.65 5.58 20.91
N GLY A 26 -9.45 5.86 20.40
CA GLY A 26 -8.30 6.25 21.21
C GLY A 26 -7.51 5.10 21.85
N ARG A 27 -7.96 3.84 21.71
CA ARG A 27 -7.23 2.66 22.18
C ARG A 27 -6.40 2.04 21.06
N MET A 28 -5.10 1.84 21.31
CA MET A 28 -4.19 1.19 20.37
C MET A 28 -4.39 -0.33 20.34
N TYR A 29 -4.42 -0.87 19.12
CA TYR A 29 -4.44 -2.29 18.80
C TYR A 29 -3.28 -2.56 17.82
N PRO A 30 -2.21 -3.23 18.27
CA PRO A 30 -1.15 -3.66 17.36
C PRO A 30 -1.71 -4.74 16.43
N VAL A 31 -1.57 -4.53 15.12
CA VAL A 31 -2.02 -5.48 14.10
C VAL A 31 -0.79 -5.95 13.33
N ASN A 32 -0.48 -7.22 13.47
CA ASN A 32 0.67 -7.84 12.79
C ASN A 32 0.27 -8.60 11.52
N ASP A 33 -1.01 -8.98 11.43
CA ASP A 33 -1.55 -9.79 10.34
C ASP A 33 -2.33 -8.93 9.33
N ASP A 34 -2.42 -9.42 8.10
CA ASP A 34 -3.17 -8.77 7.02
C ASP A 34 -4.69 -8.76 7.25
N ASP A 35 -5.15 -9.61 8.18
CA ASP A 35 -6.53 -9.76 8.59
C ASP A 35 -6.61 -9.78 10.11
N ALA A 36 -6.97 -8.64 10.70
CA ALA A 36 -7.11 -8.52 12.14
C ALA A 36 -8.57 -8.29 12.53
N LEU A 37 -9.02 -9.07 13.51
CA LEU A 37 -10.35 -8.97 14.07
C LEU A 37 -10.27 -8.20 15.39
N ILE A 38 -10.73 -6.96 15.38
CA ILE A 38 -10.69 -6.07 16.54
C ILE A 38 -12.05 -6.11 17.22
N PRO A 39 -12.16 -6.66 18.44
CA PRO A 39 -13.43 -6.67 19.16
C PRO A 39 -13.81 -5.26 19.58
N VAL A 40 -15.03 -4.83 19.25
CA VAL A 40 -15.54 -3.50 19.57
C VAL A 40 -16.96 -3.55 20.12
N LEU A 41 -17.32 -2.55 20.90
CA LEU A 41 -18.70 -2.37 21.32
C LEU A 41 -19.57 -1.89 20.13
N PRO A 42 -20.85 -2.30 20.07
CA PRO A 42 -21.78 -1.78 19.07
C PRO A 42 -21.87 -0.26 19.10
N GLY A 43 -22.19 0.35 17.96
CA GLY A 43 -22.35 1.79 17.78
C GLY A 43 -21.39 2.37 16.74
N MET A 44 -21.37 3.71 16.69
CA MET A 44 -20.45 4.45 15.83
C MET A 44 -19.07 4.51 16.49
N ARG A 45 -18.05 4.04 15.77
CA ARG A 45 -16.66 3.91 16.21
C ARG A 45 -15.75 4.63 15.25
N THR A 46 -14.71 5.29 15.76
CA THR A 46 -13.71 5.93 14.93
C THR A 46 -12.46 5.07 14.90
N ILE A 47 -12.07 4.66 13.70
CA ILE A 47 -10.85 3.88 13.47
C ILE A 47 -9.83 4.80 12.84
N SER A 48 -8.65 4.86 13.45
CA SER A 48 -7.48 5.55 12.90
C SER A 48 -6.39 4.52 12.63
N VAL A 49 -5.84 4.51 11.41
CA VAL A 49 -4.77 3.59 11.02
C VAL A 49 -3.58 4.40 10.52
N SER A 50 -2.38 3.96 10.89
CA SER A 50 -1.11 4.52 10.42
C SER A 50 -0.10 3.40 10.19
N GLU A 51 0.73 3.53 9.17
CA GLU A 51 1.85 2.60 8.97
C GLU A 51 3.09 3.07 9.73
N ASN A 52 3.77 2.13 10.38
CA ASN A 52 5.00 2.43 11.11
C ASN A 52 6.23 2.49 10.20
N MET A 53 6.15 3.30 9.13
CA MET A 53 7.27 3.52 8.22
C MET A 53 8.44 4.21 8.95
N PRO A 54 9.70 4.05 8.48
CA PRO A 54 10.87 4.71 9.08
C PRO A 54 10.75 6.24 9.18
N ALA A 55 9.93 6.84 8.32
CA ALA A 55 9.49 8.22 8.44
C ALA A 55 8.00 8.26 8.82
N PRO A 56 7.57 9.26 9.62
CA PRO A 56 6.22 9.31 10.16
C PRO A 56 5.19 9.35 9.02
N SER A 57 4.39 8.29 8.91
CA SER A 57 3.23 8.27 8.01
C SER A 57 2.06 9.03 8.65
N LYS A 58 1.19 9.59 7.80
CA LYS A 58 0.01 10.32 8.29
C LYS A 58 -1.08 9.34 8.69
N TRP A 59 -1.70 9.61 9.83
CA TRP A 59 -2.89 8.90 10.28
C TRP A 59 -4.05 9.13 9.32
N THR A 60 -4.75 8.06 8.96
CA THR A 60 -6.02 8.12 8.25
C THR A 60 -7.12 7.65 9.20
N SER A 61 -8.25 8.36 9.24
CA SER A 61 -9.33 8.08 10.18
C SER A 61 -10.66 7.93 9.47
N MET A 62 -11.48 7.01 9.95
CA MET A 62 -12.77 6.69 9.35
C MET A 62 -13.78 6.33 10.44
N ALA A 63 -15.00 6.87 10.32
CA ALA A 63 -16.12 6.47 11.16
C ALA A 63 -16.77 5.20 10.61
N VAL A 64 -17.02 4.24 11.50
CA VAL A 64 -17.59 2.94 11.18
C VAL A 64 -18.75 2.69 12.12
N SER A 65 -19.94 2.47 11.56
CA SER A 65 -21.12 2.08 12.32
C SER A 65 -21.20 0.56 12.41
N VAL A 66 -21.15 0.01 13.61
CA VAL A 66 -21.16 -1.44 13.85
C VAL A 66 -22.44 -1.81 14.60
N ALA A 67 -23.33 -2.60 13.97
CA ALA A 67 -24.53 -3.11 14.64
C ALA A 67 -24.18 -4.23 15.65
N PRO A 68 -25.03 -4.49 16.66
CA PRO A 68 -24.82 -5.60 17.59
C PRO A 68 -24.72 -6.95 16.87
N GLY A 69 -23.64 -7.71 17.13
CA GLY A 69 -23.40 -9.01 16.50
C GLY A 69 -22.86 -8.95 15.07
N GLN A 70 -22.62 -7.75 14.53
CA GLN A 70 -22.07 -7.56 13.20
C GLN A 70 -20.54 -7.52 13.23
N VAL A 71 -19.94 -8.08 12.18
CA VAL A 71 -18.53 -7.87 11.85
C VAL A 71 -18.46 -6.93 10.65
N VAL A 72 -17.98 -5.71 10.86
CA VAL A 72 -17.81 -4.75 9.75
C VAL A 72 -16.41 -4.90 9.18
N THR A 73 -16.32 -5.10 7.87
CA THR A 73 -15.03 -5.20 7.19
C THR A 73 -14.59 -3.83 6.70
N VAL A 74 -13.37 -3.45 7.07
CA VAL A 74 -12.73 -2.20 6.66
C VAL A 74 -11.43 -2.55 5.96
N TYR A 75 -11.23 -1.95 4.79
CA TYR A 75 -10.04 -2.13 4.00
C TYR A 75 -9.09 -0.97 4.21
N PHE A 76 -7.83 -1.28 4.49
CA PHE A 76 -6.75 -0.30 4.59
C PHE A 76 -5.74 -0.52 3.48
N SER A 77 -5.57 0.49 2.65
CA SER A 77 -4.49 0.56 1.67
C SER A 77 -3.39 1.46 2.21
N PRO A 78 -2.17 0.94 2.42
CA PRO A 78 -1.09 1.77 2.90
C PRO A 78 -0.61 2.78 1.88
N PRO A 79 0.09 3.85 2.32
CA PRO A 79 0.69 4.79 1.39
C PRO A 79 1.86 4.13 0.65
N ALA A 80 2.08 4.53 -0.61
CA ALA A 80 3.22 4.03 -1.39
C ALA A 80 4.53 4.77 -1.09
N VAL A 81 4.44 5.96 -0.49
CA VAL A 81 5.58 6.82 -0.16
C VAL A 81 5.53 7.19 1.31
N PRO A 82 6.70 7.42 1.94
CA PRO A 82 6.74 7.99 3.29
C PRO A 82 6.07 9.38 3.32
N TYR A 83 5.56 9.79 4.48
CA TYR A 83 4.83 11.07 4.69
C TYR A 83 3.45 11.20 4.04
N ALA A 84 3.01 10.22 3.25
CA ALA A 84 1.64 10.15 2.77
C ALA A 84 0.71 9.45 3.77
N SER A 85 -0.59 9.71 3.66
CA SER A 85 -1.63 8.96 4.37
C SER A 85 -2.07 7.76 3.53
N GLY A 86 -2.34 6.64 4.18
CA GLY A 86 -3.06 5.54 3.55
C GLY A 86 -4.53 5.88 3.30
N THR A 87 -5.23 4.97 2.64
CA THR A 87 -6.66 5.09 2.33
C THR A 87 -7.44 4.02 3.09
N LEU A 88 -8.50 4.45 3.79
CA LEU A 88 -9.47 3.57 4.43
C LEU A 88 -10.76 3.56 3.63
N GLY A 89 -11.40 2.40 3.52
CA GLY A 89 -12.69 2.28 2.86
C GLY A 89 -13.44 1.00 3.23
N PHE A 90 -14.73 0.97 2.91
CA PHE A 90 -15.54 -0.25 3.03
C PHE A 90 -15.36 -1.22 1.86
N THR A 91 -14.63 -0.81 0.83
CA THR A 91 -14.32 -1.60 -0.35
C THR A 91 -12.82 -1.75 -0.50
N ALA A 92 -12.39 -2.84 -1.12
CA ALA A 92 -10.99 -3.07 -1.44
C ALA A 92 -10.42 -1.87 -2.22
N GLN A 93 -9.41 -1.22 -1.65
CA GLN A 93 -8.75 -0.07 -2.26
C GLN A 93 -7.54 -0.56 -3.06
N THR A 94 -7.53 -0.31 -4.36
CA THR A 94 -6.36 -0.53 -5.24
C THR A 94 -5.43 0.68 -5.18
N HIS A 95 -4.14 0.43 -4.97
CA HIS A 95 -3.10 1.46 -4.93
C HIS A 95 -3.02 2.19 -6.28
N SER A 96 -3.42 3.46 -6.30
CA SER A 96 -3.28 4.34 -7.47
C SER A 96 -1.82 4.55 -7.93
N SER A 97 -0.85 4.28 -7.04
CA SER A 97 0.59 4.49 -7.28
C SER A 97 1.28 3.43 -8.14
N TRP A 98 0.65 2.27 -8.39
CA TRP A 98 1.26 1.23 -9.24
C TRP A 98 1.48 1.74 -10.67
N THR A 99 0.58 2.57 -11.18
CA THR A 99 0.72 3.21 -12.49
C THR A 99 2.02 4.02 -12.58
N TRP A 100 2.36 4.78 -11.55
CA TRP A 100 3.58 5.58 -11.52
C TRP A 100 4.84 4.71 -11.43
N MET A 101 4.81 3.61 -10.68
CA MET A 101 5.92 2.65 -10.63
C MET A 101 6.21 2.05 -12.02
N TYR A 102 5.18 1.64 -12.76
CA TYR A 102 5.35 1.12 -14.13
C TYR A 102 5.86 2.18 -15.09
N VAL A 103 5.40 3.43 -14.96
CA VAL A 103 5.92 4.56 -15.76
C VAL A 103 7.40 4.80 -15.47
N THR A 104 7.81 4.86 -14.19
CA THR A 104 9.22 5.06 -13.82
C THR A 104 10.09 3.91 -14.31
N LEU A 105 9.67 2.65 -14.14
CA LEU A 105 10.40 1.49 -14.64
C LEU A 105 10.49 1.49 -16.17
N GLY A 106 9.41 1.89 -16.86
CA GLY A 106 9.39 2.04 -18.32
C GLY A 106 10.36 3.11 -18.81
N VAL A 107 10.39 4.29 -18.17
CA VAL A 107 11.33 5.36 -18.51
C VAL A 107 12.78 4.93 -18.23
N LEU A 108 13.04 4.30 -17.08
CA LEU A 108 14.38 3.83 -16.73
C LEU A 108 14.86 2.76 -17.73
N GLY A 109 13.99 1.81 -18.07
CA GLY A 109 14.25 0.79 -19.09
C GLY A 109 14.55 1.42 -20.45
N LEU A 110 13.77 2.42 -20.87
CA LEU A 110 14.00 3.13 -22.13
C LEU A 110 15.33 3.87 -22.14
N VAL A 111 15.66 4.59 -21.06
CA VAL A 111 16.94 5.32 -20.93
C VAL A 111 18.15 4.40 -20.90
N LEU A 112 18.04 3.18 -20.36
CA LEU A 112 19.15 2.24 -20.30
C LEU A 112 19.25 1.35 -21.55
N ILE A 113 18.12 0.87 -22.08
CA ILE A 113 18.09 -0.11 -23.16
C ILE A 113 18.32 0.56 -24.52
N VAL A 114 17.72 1.73 -24.78
CA VAL A 114 17.87 2.43 -26.07
C VAL A 114 19.32 2.76 -26.41
N PRO A 115 20.14 3.39 -25.54
CA PRO A 115 21.54 3.66 -25.88
C PRO A 115 22.36 2.40 -26.09
N VAL A 116 22.09 1.32 -25.34
CA VAL A 116 22.75 0.02 -25.55
C VAL A 116 22.42 -0.54 -26.93
N ILE A 117 21.15 -0.50 -27.35
CA ILE A 117 20.73 -0.95 -28.69
C ILE A 117 21.41 -0.09 -29.77
N VAL A 118 21.45 1.23 -29.59
CA VAL A 118 22.10 2.14 -30.55
C VAL A 118 23.59 1.84 -30.67
N ILE A 119 24.31 1.64 -29.56
CA ILE A 119 25.73 1.28 -29.55
C ILE A 119 25.95 -0.06 -30.27
N LEU A 120 25.14 -1.07 -29.96
CA LEU A 120 25.23 -2.39 -30.61
C LEU A 120 24.96 -2.32 -32.11
N ALA A 121 23.97 -1.52 -32.54
CA ALA A 121 23.67 -1.31 -33.94
C ALA A 121 24.81 -0.62 -34.68
N ILE A 122 25.41 0.42 -34.09
CA ILE A 122 26.58 1.10 -34.66
C ILE A 122 27.75 0.11 -34.78
N MET A 123 28.03 -0.65 -33.72
CA MET A 123 29.10 -1.65 -33.71
C MET A 123 28.89 -2.73 -34.79
N TYR A 124 27.66 -3.21 -34.95
CA TYR A 124 27.30 -4.17 -36.00
C TYR A 124 27.52 -3.59 -37.41
N MET A 125 27.07 -2.36 -37.65
CA MET A 125 27.26 -1.69 -38.95
C MET A 125 28.75 -1.46 -39.27
N SER A 126 29.57 -1.10 -38.29
CA SER A 126 31.02 -0.96 -38.46
C SER A 126 31.71 -2.29 -38.79
N LEU A 127 31.30 -3.39 -38.16
CA LEU A 127 31.81 -4.73 -38.45
C LEU A 127 31.48 -5.17 -39.88
N VAL A 128 30.24 -4.95 -40.33
CA VAL A 128 29.83 -5.29 -41.71
C VAL A 128 30.54 -4.43 -42.75
N ALA A 129 30.85 -3.17 -42.44
CA ALA A 129 31.54 -2.27 -43.37
C ALA A 129 33.05 -2.57 -43.53
N THR A 130 33.64 -3.40 -42.67
CA THR A 130 35.09 -3.69 -42.64
C THR A 130 35.46 -5.12 -43.03
N GLY A 131 34.48 -6.01 -43.26
CA GLY A 131 34.68 -7.37 -43.77
C GLY A 131 34.25 -7.50 -45.23
#